data_AF-A0A8K9WR85-F1
#
_entry.id   AF-A0A8K9WR85-F1
#
_cell.length_a   1.000
_cell.length_b   1.000
_cell.length_c   1.000
_cell.angle_alpha   90.00
_cell.angle_beta   90.00
_cell.angle_gamma   90.00
#
_symmetry.space_group_name_H-M   'P 1'
#
loop_
_entity.id
_entity.type
_entity.pdbx_description
1 polymer ?
#
loop_
_entity_poly.entity_id
_entity_poly.type
_entity_poly.pdbx_seq_one_letter_code
_entity_poly.pdbx_strand_id
1 'polypeptide(L)'
;MSGRRALCKDSNVTYEVTVNDGVYADSTIIKDNSKQGKFVEDDDSDPPVVFFCGSCKLPVGDSLSWAGSEDEKNQILLKRVSDNVLVGKETHFSGTCKKDLGCLKVHLTCRGCSSLLGIVYISTPRKLDHIRSLFCLNVSAIESYVLGSSSQQVAAVSPKQQPVTLEYRQAVERQLDEIKAVTLSMGQRLLVLEGDQQSKSQM
;
A
#
# COMPACT_ATOMS: atom_id res chain seq x y z
N MET A 1 37.71 22.73 -47.95
CA MET A 1 37.89 23.24 -46.58
C MET A 1 37.03 22.37 -45.67
N SER A 2 37.65 21.39 -45.02
CA SER A 2 36.98 20.30 -44.31
C SER A 2 36.81 20.68 -42.83
N GLY A 3 35.55 20.73 -42.36
CA GLY A 3 35.19 21.11 -41.00
C GLY A 3 35.48 19.98 -40.00
N ARG A 4 36.32 20.26 -39.00
CA ARG A 4 36.59 19.34 -37.88
C ARG A 4 35.42 19.37 -36.90
N ARG A 5 34.76 18.23 -36.70
CA ARG A 5 33.84 18.02 -35.57
C ARG A 5 34.67 17.81 -34.31
N ALA A 6 34.42 18.61 -33.29
CA ALA A 6 34.98 18.42 -31.95
C ALA A 6 34.31 17.20 -31.30
N LEU A 7 35.14 16.26 -30.85
CA LEU A 7 34.74 15.09 -30.10
C LEU A 7 34.69 15.50 -28.62
N CYS A 8 33.49 15.69 -28.07
CA CYS A 8 33.30 15.91 -26.64
C CYS A 8 33.63 14.58 -25.92
N LYS A 9 34.66 14.58 -25.09
CA LYS A 9 35.00 13.45 -24.21
C LYS A 9 34.03 13.48 -23.04
N ASP A 10 33.19 12.46 -22.92
CA ASP A 10 32.36 12.24 -21.74
C ASP A 10 33.26 11.84 -20.57
N SER A 11 33.50 12.78 -19.66
CA SER A 11 34.10 12.51 -18.35
C SER A 11 33.02 11.93 -17.44
N ASN A 12 33.04 10.61 -17.24
CA ASN A 12 32.23 9.96 -16.21
C ASN A 12 32.72 10.43 -14.83
N VAL A 13 31.94 11.28 -14.17
CA VAL A 13 32.16 11.68 -12.77
C VAL A 13 31.41 10.67 -11.90
N THR A 14 32.16 9.78 -11.27
CA THR A 14 31.66 8.89 -10.22
C THR A 14 31.61 9.66 -8.91
N TYR A 15 30.44 9.76 -8.30
CA TYR A 15 30.29 10.29 -6.93
C TYR A 15 30.32 9.13 -5.94
N GLU A 16 31.36 9.09 -5.12
CA GLU A 16 31.43 8.22 -3.94
C GLU A 16 30.70 8.90 -2.77
N VAL A 17 29.80 8.16 -2.12
CA VAL A 17 29.13 8.58 -0.88
C VAL A 17 29.88 7.94 0.28
N THR A 18 30.65 8.74 1.01
CA THR A 18 31.25 8.33 2.29
C THR A 18 30.26 8.58 3.42
N VAL A 19 30.00 7.55 4.22
CA VAL A 19 29.22 7.65 5.46
C VAL A 19 30.15 8.16 6.56
N ASN A 20 29.81 9.30 7.16
CA ASN A 20 30.56 9.84 8.29
C ASN A 20 30.16 9.07 9.56
N ASP A 21 31.11 8.31 10.13
CA ASP A 21 31.01 7.76 11.49
C ASP A 21 31.21 8.87 12.52
N GLY A 22 30.10 9.52 12.90
CA GLY A 22 30.07 10.48 13.99
C GLY A 22 30.00 9.77 15.35
N VAL A 23 31.15 9.58 15.97
CA VAL A 23 31.29 9.22 17.39
C VAL A 23 30.77 10.37 18.25
N TYR A 24 29.74 10.13 19.07
CA TYR A 24 29.32 11.04 20.14
C TYR A 24 29.66 10.41 21.48
N ALA A 25 30.65 10.98 22.18
CA ALA A 25 31.03 10.58 23.52
C ALA A 25 30.45 11.55 24.57
N ASP A 26 29.79 10.92 25.55
CA ASP A 26 29.74 11.19 26.99
C ASP A 26 29.19 12.53 27.52
N SER A 27 28.22 12.43 28.45
CA SER A 27 28.38 13.03 29.79
C SER A 27 27.30 12.59 30.78
N THR A 28 27.77 11.91 31.82
CA THR A 28 27.48 12.11 33.25
C THR A 28 26.16 11.62 33.87
N ILE A 29 26.38 10.71 34.83
CA ILE A 29 25.47 10.18 35.85
C ILE A 29 24.85 11.27 36.73
N ILE A 30 23.52 11.20 36.92
CA ILE A 30 22.84 11.68 38.14
C ILE A 30 21.94 10.56 38.70
N LYS A 31 22.02 10.45 40.03
CA LYS A 31 21.60 9.40 40.95
C LYS A 31 20.09 9.09 40.96
N ASP A 32 19.80 7.83 41.30
CA ASP A 32 18.51 7.30 41.71
C ASP A 32 17.69 8.24 42.60
N ASN A 33 16.41 8.38 42.26
CA ASN A 33 15.39 8.57 43.28
C ASN A 33 14.08 7.94 42.84
N SER A 34 13.71 6.85 43.51
CA SER A 34 12.45 6.14 43.35
C SER A 34 11.27 7.09 43.58
N LYS A 35 10.56 7.42 42.50
CA LYS A 35 9.14 7.76 42.55
C LYS A 35 8.48 7.09 41.36
N GLN A 36 7.61 6.11 41.63
CA GLN A 36 6.58 5.65 40.72
C GLN A 36 5.66 6.85 40.42
N GLY A 37 6.12 7.70 39.50
CA GLY A 37 5.28 8.65 38.80
C GLY A 37 4.53 7.86 37.74
N LYS A 38 3.23 7.69 37.94
CA LYS A 38 2.31 7.34 36.86
C LYS A 38 2.35 8.52 35.87
N PHE A 39 3.22 8.43 34.88
CA PHE A 39 3.19 9.31 33.72
C PHE A 39 1.92 8.95 32.96
N VAL A 40 0.84 9.67 33.27
CA VAL A 40 -0.27 9.80 32.33
C VAL A 40 0.20 10.88 31.36
N GLU A 41 1.01 10.46 30.40
CA GLU A 41 1.22 11.26 29.20
C GLU A 41 0.04 10.94 28.30
N ASP A 42 -0.85 11.92 28.21
CA ASP A 42 -1.85 12.03 27.15
C ASP A 42 -1.08 12.41 25.88
N ASP A 43 -0.28 11.47 25.38
CA ASP A 43 0.33 11.57 24.05
C ASP A 43 -0.73 11.04 23.08
N ASP A 44 -1.49 11.96 22.50
CA ASP A 44 -2.50 11.73 21.45
C ASP A 44 -1.84 11.26 20.13
N SER A 45 -0.64 10.69 20.22
CA SER A 45 0.14 10.15 19.10
C SER A 45 -0.16 8.68 18.96
N ASP A 46 -0.57 8.28 17.75
CA ASP A 46 -0.78 6.88 17.45
C ASP A 46 0.50 6.07 17.74
N PRO A 47 0.38 4.92 18.43
CA PRO A 47 1.53 4.10 18.74
C PRO A 47 2.30 3.71 17.47
N PRO A 48 3.66 3.70 17.52
CA PRO A 48 4.46 3.35 16.36
C PRO A 48 4.16 1.94 15.85
N VAL A 49 4.28 1.78 14.53
CA VAL A 49 4.04 0.51 13.84
C VAL A 49 5.34 0.00 13.27
N VAL A 50 5.66 -1.26 13.53
CA VAL A 50 6.80 -1.96 12.93
C VAL A 50 6.32 -2.81 11.77
N PHE A 51 6.99 -2.71 10.63
CA PHE A 51 6.72 -3.51 9.44
C PHE A 51 7.70 -4.68 9.35
N PHE A 52 7.19 -5.85 9.00
CA PHE A 52 7.94 -7.09 8.85
C PHE A 52 7.78 -7.65 7.45
N CYS A 53 8.77 -8.41 6.98
CA CYS A 53 8.62 -9.25 5.80
C CYS A 53 7.51 -10.28 6.05
N GLY A 54 6.52 -10.37 5.15
CA GLY A 54 5.41 -11.30 5.28
C GLY A 54 5.83 -12.77 5.31
N SER A 55 6.95 -13.12 4.65
CA SER A 55 7.42 -14.52 4.56
C SER A 55 8.26 -14.97 5.76
N CYS A 56 9.22 -14.17 6.23
CA CYS A 56 10.18 -14.58 7.26
C CYS A 56 10.11 -13.77 8.56
N LYS A 57 9.20 -12.80 8.65
CA LYS A 57 9.02 -11.91 9.81
C LYS A 57 10.26 -11.10 10.19
N LEU A 58 11.21 -10.93 9.28
CA LEU A 58 12.35 -10.04 9.49
C LEU A 58 11.86 -8.58 9.47
N PRO A 59 12.19 -7.73 10.46
CA PRO A 59 11.78 -6.33 10.47
C PRO A 59 12.35 -5.60 9.25
N VAL A 60 11.52 -4.85 8.53
CA VAL A 60 11.91 -4.14 7.31
C VAL A 60 11.87 -2.62 7.47
N GLY A 61 11.07 -2.09 8.39
CA GLY A 61 10.98 -0.66 8.69
C GLY A 61 9.92 -0.35 9.73
N ASP A 62 9.60 0.92 9.90
CA ASP A 62 8.65 1.42 10.90
C ASP A 62 7.94 2.70 10.44
N SER A 63 6.85 3.05 11.12
CA SER A 63 6.03 4.23 10.82
C SER A 63 6.70 5.56 11.15
N LEU A 64 7.81 5.59 11.89
CA LEU A 64 8.52 6.86 12.19
C LEU A 64 9.17 7.45 10.92
N SER A 65 9.34 6.63 9.89
CA SER A 65 9.81 7.07 8.57
C SER A 65 8.69 7.17 7.53
N TRP A 66 7.43 7.24 7.94
CA TRP A 66 6.28 7.34 7.03
C TRP A 66 6.36 8.56 6.08
N ALA A 67 6.02 8.33 4.82
CA ALA A 67 5.94 9.36 3.79
C ALA A 67 4.56 9.45 3.13
N GLY A 68 3.78 8.35 3.12
CA GLY A 68 2.43 8.32 2.54
C GLY A 68 2.00 6.91 2.12
N SER A 69 0.88 6.82 1.43
CA SER A 69 0.40 5.61 0.75
C SER A 69 0.11 5.90 -0.74
N GLU A 70 0.19 4.85 -1.55
CA GLU A 70 -0.24 4.84 -2.94
C GLU A 70 -1.32 3.76 -3.07
N ASP A 71 -2.57 4.18 -2.93
CA ASP A 71 -3.72 3.29 -2.79
C ASP A 71 -3.96 2.47 -4.06
N GLU A 72 -3.73 3.06 -5.24
CA GLU A 72 -3.94 2.36 -6.52
C GLU A 72 -2.99 1.17 -6.71
N LYS A 73 -1.79 1.26 -6.15
CA LYS A 73 -0.77 0.20 -6.23
C LYS A 73 -0.70 -0.64 -4.96
N ASN A 74 -1.52 -0.33 -3.96
CA ASN A 74 -1.52 -0.95 -2.65
C ASN A 74 -0.12 -0.97 -2.03
N GLN A 75 0.50 0.22 -1.99
CA GLN A 75 1.86 0.42 -1.49
C GLN A 75 1.89 1.44 -0.36
N ILE A 76 2.75 1.20 0.63
CA ILE A 76 3.14 2.21 1.61
C ILE A 76 4.47 2.83 1.22
N LEU A 77 4.68 4.09 1.57
CA LEU A 77 5.87 4.85 1.24
C LEU A 77 6.61 5.22 2.51
N LEU A 78 7.88 4.83 2.60
CA LEU A 78 8.77 5.17 3.69
C LEU A 78 9.97 5.97 3.17
N LYS A 79 10.44 6.93 3.97
CA LYS A 79 11.68 7.68 3.73
C LYS A 79 12.92 6.82 3.99
N ARG A 80 12.82 5.87 4.92
CA ARG A 80 13.90 4.98 5.36
C ARG A 80 13.35 3.59 5.63
N VAL A 81 14.22 2.59 5.44
CA VAL A 81 14.00 1.18 5.77
C VAL A 81 15.23 0.67 6.53
N SER A 82 15.10 -0.48 7.17
CA SER A 82 16.24 -1.14 7.83
C SER A 82 17.19 -1.80 6.82
N ASP A 83 18.40 -2.16 7.27
CA ASP A 83 19.42 -2.88 6.49
C ASP A 83 19.01 -4.32 6.10
N ASN A 84 17.84 -4.76 6.58
CA ASN A 84 17.20 -6.01 6.20
C ASN A 84 16.50 -5.93 4.83
N VAL A 85 16.43 -4.74 4.23
CA VAL A 85 15.91 -4.52 2.88
C VAL A 85 17.08 -4.26 1.93
N LEU A 86 17.18 -5.06 0.90
CA LEU A 86 18.19 -4.93 -0.14
C LEU A 86 17.61 -4.20 -1.35
N VAL A 87 18.33 -3.18 -1.83
CA VAL A 87 18.01 -2.50 -3.08
C VAL A 87 18.68 -3.26 -4.21
N GLY A 88 17.89 -3.73 -5.18
CA GLY A 88 18.38 -4.43 -6.36
C GLY A 88 19.39 -3.60 -7.15
N LYS A 89 20.24 -4.27 -7.94
CA LYS A 89 21.15 -3.58 -8.86
C LYS A 89 20.55 -3.40 -10.25
N GLU A 90 19.58 -4.25 -10.59
CA GLU A 90 18.92 -4.24 -11.88
C GLU A 90 17.80 -3.19 -11.90
N THR A 91 17.86 -2.33 -12.91
CA THR A 91 16.86 -1.30 -13.16
C THR A 91 15.85 -1.78 -14.19
N HIS A 92 14.57 -1.74 -13.86
CA HIS A 92 13.47 -2.06 -14.76
C HIS A 92 12.85 -0.78 -15.31
N PHE A 93 12.67 -0.73 -16.64
CA PHE A 93 11.96 0.35 -17.30
C PHE A 93 10.47 0.02 -17.37
N SER A 94 9.62 0.90 -16.84
CA SER A 94 8.18 0.69 -16.90
C SER A 94 7.64 1.15 -18.25
N GLY A 95 7.59 0.23 -19.22
CA GLY A 95 7.14 0.49 -20.60
C GLY A 95 5.68 0.14 -20.89
N THR A 96 4.99 -0.61 -20.03
CA THR A 96 3.70 -1.25 -20.37
C THR A 96 2.47 -0.62 -19.72
N CYS A 97 2.63 0.15 -18.64
CA CYS A 97 1.55 0.78 -17.89
C CYS A 97 1.50 2.29 -18.20
N LYS A 98 0.37 2.79 -18.76
CA LYS A 98 0.17 4.23 -19.11
C LYS A 98 0.50 5.20 -17.96
N LYS A 99 0.29 4.78 -16.71
CA LYS A 99 0.53 5.62 -15.52
C LYS A 99 2.01 5.75 -15.17
N ASP A 100 2.78 4.68 -15.38
CA ASP A 100 4.20 4.58 -15.03
C ASP A 100 5.15 4.71 -16.23
N LEU A 101 4.64 5.05 -17.41
CA LEU A 101 5.45 5.30 -18.60
C LEU A 101 6.56 6.30 -18.29
N GLY A 102 7.81 5.91 -18.57
CA GLY A 102 8.98 6.75 -18.38
C GLY A 102 9.61 6.69 -16.98
N CYS A 103 9.16 5.78 -16.10
CA CYS A 103 9.81 5.58 -14.80
C CYS A 103 10.91 4.52 -14.87
N LEU A 104 12.04 4.80 -14.20
CA LEU A 104 13.08 3.81 -13.89
C LEU A 104 12.88 3.32 -12.46
N LYS A 105 12.77 2.01 -12.28
CA LYS A 105 12.46 1.39 -10.98
C LYS A 105 13.47 0.32 -10.63
N VAL A 106 13.66 0.09 -9.35
CA VAL A 106 14.52 -0.98 -8.82
C VAL A 106 13.73 -1.77 -7.77
N HIS A 107 13.91 -3.09 -7.73
CA HIS A 107 13.23 -3.95 -6.77
C HIS A 107 13.84 -3.86 -5.38
N LEU A 108 12.98 -3.99 -4.36
CA LEU A 108 13.36 -4.17 -2.96
C LEU A 108 13.15 -5.63 -2.57
N THR A 109 14.18 -6.27 -2.02
CA THR A 109 14.11 -7.67 -1.58
C THR A 109 14.46 -7.81 -0.10
N CYS A 110 13.87 -8.81 0.56
CA CYS A 110 14.20 -9.12 1.94
C CYS A 110 15.57 -9.79 2.02
N ARG A 111 16.45 -9.35 2.93
CA ARG A 111 17.75 -9.96 3.19
C ARG A 111 17.64 -11.40 3.72
N GLY A 112 16.58 -11.71 4.46
CA GLY A 112 16.40 -13.01 5.12
C GLY A 112 15.96 -14.14 4.18
N CYS A 113 14.94 -13.88 3.36
CA CYS A 113 14.33 -14.90 2.49
C CYS A 113 14.33 -14.55 1.00
N SER A 114 14.95 -13.43 0.61
CA SER A 114 15.04 -12.94 -0.77
C SER A 114 13.68 -12.66 -1.45
N SER A 115 12.58 -12.64 -0.69
CA SER A 115 11.25 -12.33 -1.23
C SER A 115 11.18 -10.88 -1.70
N LEU A 116 10.41 -10.63 -2.76
CA LEU A 116 10.15 -9.28 -3.25
C LEU A 116 9.24 -8.51 -2.26
N LEU A 117 9.75 -7.40 -1.73
CA LEU A 117 9.03 -6.54 -0.79
C LEU A 117 8.38 -5.33 -1.46
N GLY A 118 8.96 -4.84 -2.55
CA GLY A 118 8.53 -3.56 -3.13
C GLY A 118 9.46 -3.04 -4.22
N ILE A 119 9.44 -1.72 -4.40
CA ILE A 119 10.24 -1.00 -5.40
C ILE A 119 10.70 0.37 -4.89
N VAL A 120 11.72 0.92 -5.53
CA VAL A 120 12.11 2.33 -5.45
C VAL A 120 12.10 2.93 -6.85
N TYR A 121 11.54 4.14 -6.98
CA TYR A 121 11.57 4.91 -8.21
C TYR A 121 12.84 5.75 -8.25
N ILE A 122 13.73 5.47 -9.21
CA ILE A 122 14.99 6.20 -9.39
C ILE A 122 14.76 7.44 -10.24
N SER A 123 14.03 7.27 -11.34
CA SER A 123 13.69 8.37 -12.26
C SER A 123 12.19 8.40 -12.46
N THR A 124 11.62 9.59 -12.34
CA THR A 124 10.17 9.84 -12.44
C THR A 124 9.90 11.06 -13.34
N PRO A 125 8.77 11.09 -14.06
CA PRO A 125 8.24 12.33 -14.60
C PRO A 125 7.72 13.23 -13.47
N ARG A 126 7.64 14.54 -13.71
CA ARG A 126 7.24 15.56 -12.71
C ARG A 126 5.98 15.23 -11.91
N LYS A 127 4.98 14.59 -12.53
CA LYS A 127 3.74 14.15 -11.87
C LYS A 127 3.96 13.11 -10.76
N LEU A 128 5.04 12.34 -10.84
CA LEU A 128 5.40 11.27 -9.91
C LEU A 128 6.65 11.62 -9.08
N ASP A 129 7.12 12.87 -9.09
CA ASP A 129 8.31 13.25 -8.33
C ASP A 129 8.13 13.12 -6.81
N HIS A 130 6.89 13.17 -6.32
CA HIS A 130 6.58 13.00 -4.91
C HIS A 130 6.86 11.58 -4.38
N ILE A 131 6.95 10.57 -5.26
CA ILE A 131 7.29 9.19 -4.90
C ILE A 131 8.74 8.82 -5.24
N ARG A 132 9.50 9.74 -5.84
CA ARG A 132 10.89 9.50 -6.24
C ARG A 132 11.77 9.28 -5.02
N SER A 133 12.66 8.28 -5.09
CA SER A 133 13.59 7.93 -4.03
C SER A 133 12.95 7.56 -2.70
N LEU A 134 11.64 7.23 -2.69
CA LEU A 134 10.97 6.65 -1.53
C LEU A 134 10.95 5.12 -1.65
N PHE A 135 10.95 4.46 -0.51
CA PHE A 135 10.78 3.01 -0.43
C PHE A 135 9.30 2.67 -0.50
N CYS A 136 8.86 2.16 -1.65
CA CYS A 136 7.48 1.75 -1.87
C CYS A 136 7.34 0.26 -1.56
N LEU A 137 6.85 -0.07 -0.36
CA LEU A 137 6.63 -1.46 0.07
C LEU A 137 5.22 -1.90 -0.30
N ASN A 138 5.11 -3.09 -0.92
CA ASN A 138 3.81 -3.68 -1.25
C ASN A 138 3.15 -4.16 0.03
N VAL A 139 1.90 -3.73 0.27
CA VAL A 139 1.13 -4.14 1.46
C VAL A 139 0.96 -5.66 1.52
N SER A 140 0.84 -6.33 0.37
CA SER A 140 0.73 -7.80 0.31
C SER A 140 2.02 -8.56 0.67
N ALA A 141 3.17 -7.88 0.68
CA ALA A 141 4.47 -8.49 0.95
C ALA A 141 4.97 -8.25 2.38
N ILE A 142 4.24 -7.44 3.16
CA ILE A 142 4.63 -7.03 4.51
C ILE A 142 3.51 -7.30 5.52
N GLU A 143 3.89 -7.39 6.79
CA GLU A 143 2.97 -7.39 7.93
C GLU A 143 3.29 -6.23 8.86
N SER A 144 2.32 -5.83 9.67
CA SER A 144 2.48 -4.73 10.62
C SER A 144 2.17 -5.18 12.05
N TYR A 145 2.93 -4.64 13.00
CA TYR A 145 2.66 -4.76 14.43
C TYR A 145 2.67 -3.39 15.08
N VAL A 146 1.58 -3.05 15.74
CA VAL A 146 1.45 -1.80 16.50
C VAL A 146 2.07 -2.01 17.88
N LEU A 147 3.05 -1.18 18.25
CA LEU A 147 3.69 -1.29 19.57
C LEU A 147 2.69 -0.94 20.69
N GLY A 148 2.72 -1.68 21.79
CA GLY A 148 1.77 -1.50 22.89
C GLY A 148 0.38 -2.10 22.65
N SER A 149 0.14 -2.73 21.50
CA SER A 149 -1.17 -3.34 21.16
C SER A 149 -1.50 -4.64 21.92
N SER A 150 -0.61 -5.16 22.77
CA SER A 150 -0.80 -6.44 23.47
C SER A 150 -2.10 -6.53 24.31
N SER A 151 -2.61 -5.39 24.78
CA SER A 151 -3.87 -5.27 25.52
C SER A 151 -5.03 -4.72 24.70
N GLN A 152 -4.83 -4.45 23.41
CA GLN A 152 -5.84 -3.88 22.51
C GLN A 152 -6.53 -5.00 21.73
N GLN A 153 -7.86 -5.06 21.83
CA GLN A 153 -8.65 -5.97 21.00
C GLN A 153 -8.87 -5.34 19.63
N VAL A 154 -8.40 -6.01 18.57
CA VAL A 154 -8.75 -5.66 17.20
C VAL A 154 -10.24 -5.97 16.98
N ALA A 155 -10.92 -5.19 16.13
CA ALA A 155 -12.30 -5.42 15.75
C ALA A 155 -12.46 -6.85 15.18
N ALA A 156 -12.87 -7.78 16.04
CA ALA A 156 -13.33 -9.08 15.61
C ALA A 156 -14.64 -8.85 14.85
N VAL A 157 -14.61 -9.04 13.54
CA VAL A 157 -15.86 -9.19 12.78
C VAL A 157 -16.55 -10.41 13.38
N SER A 158 -17.63 -10.15 14.13
CA SER A 158 -18.37 -11.23 14.77
C SER A 158 -18.76 -12.27 13.72
N PRO A 159 -18.57 -13.58 13.95
CA PRO A 159 -18.90 -14.61 12.96
C PRO A 159 -20.40 -14.64 12.59
N LYS A 160 -21.23 -13.91 13.35
CA LYS A 160 -22.67 -13.73 13.09
C LYS A 160 -22.99 -12.65 12.04
N GLN A 161 -22.02 -11.82 11.65
CA GLN A 161 -22.18 -10.82 10.61
C GLN A 161 -21.12 -11.08 9.54
N GLN A 162 -21.45 -11.96 8.60
CA GLN A 162 -20.65 -12.12 7.40
C GLN A 162 -20.59 -10.76 6.70
N PRO A 163 -19.40 -10.16 6.52
CA PRO A 163 -19.30 -8.87 5.86
C PRO A 163 -19.83 -9.02 4.43
N VAL A 164 -20.67 -8.08 4.01
CA VAL A 164 -21.21 -8.04 2.65
C VAL A 164 -20.04 -7.87 1.70
N THR A 165 -19.67 -8.93 1.00
CA THR A 165 -18.63 -8.87 -0.03
C THR A 165 -19.21 -8.24 -1.30
N LEU A 166 -18.35 -7.60 -2.10
CA LEU A 166 -18.75 -7.06 -3.40
C LEU A 166 -19.35 -8.14 -4.30
N GLU A 167 -18.79 -9.36 -4.26
CA GLU A 167 -19.30 -10.54 -4.97
C GLU A 167 -20.71 -10.93 -4.51
N TYR A 168 -20.96 -10.93 -3.20
CA TYR A 168 -22.29 -11.21 -2.65
C TYR A 168 -23.31 -10.15 -3.08
N ARG A 169 -22.92 -8.87 -3.06
CA ARG A 169 -23.76 -7.78 -3.56
C ARG A 169 -24.12 -7.98 -5.03
N GLN A 170 -23.15 -8.27 -5.89
CA GLN A 170 -23.40 -8.52 -7.32
C GLN A 170 -24.32 -9.73 -7.55
N ALA A 171 -24.16 -10.79 -6.75
CA ALA A 171 -25.02 -11.98 -6.83
C ALA A 171 -26.47 -11.65 -6.45
N VAL A 172 -26.69 -10.91 -5.37
CA VAL A 172 -28.03 -10.47 -4.95
C VAL A 172 -28.66 -9.52 -5.97
N GLU A 173 -27.90 -8.57 -6.52
CA GLU A 173 -28.37 -7.67 -7.58
C GLU A 173 -28.85 -8.46 -8.82
N ARG A 174 -28.09 -9.47 -9.27
CA ARG A 174 -28.53 -10.35 -10.38
C ARG A 174 -29.83 -11.07 -10.05
N GLN A 175 -29.96 -11.62 -8.84
CA GLN A 175 -31.20 -12.31 -8.46
C GLN A 175 -32.39 -11.36 -8.40
N LEU A 176 -32.19 -10.12 -7.95
CA LEU A 176 -33.25 -9.10 -7.96
C LEU A 176 -33.69 -8.74 -9.38
N ASP A 177 -32.75 -8.64 -10.32
CA ASP A 177 -33.08 -8.37 -11.72
C ASP A 177 -33.87 -9.53 -12.37
N GLU A 178 -33.51 -10.78 -12.07
CA GLU A 178 -34.27 -11.96 -12.52
C GLU A 178 -35.69 -11.97 -11.95
N ILE A 179 -35.84 -11.74 -10.65
CA ILE A 179 -37.16 -11.66 -9.97
C ILE A 179 -37.99 -10.53 -10.58
N LYS A 180 -37.37 -9.37 -10.84
CA LYS A 180 -38.04 -8.23 -11.45
C LYS A 180 -38.55 -8.58 -12.86
N ALA A 181 -37.74 -9.24 -13.68
CA ALA A 181 -38.14 -9.67 -15.02
C ALA A 181 -39.33 -10.64 -14.99
N VAL A 182 -39.29 -11.64 -14.09
CA VAL A 182 -40.40 -12.60 -13.91
C VAL A 182 -41.67 -11.89 -13.44
N THR A 183 -41.56 -10.99 -12.46
CA THR A 183 -42.71 -10.25 -11.91
C THR A 183 -43.36 -9.36 -12.95
N LEU A 184 -42.57 -8.65 -13.77
CA LEU A 184 -43.10 -7.83 -14.87
C LEU A 184 -43.81 -8.69 -15.93
N SER A 185 -43.23 -9.83 -16.31
CA SER A 185 -43.85 -10.75 -17.27
C SER A 185 -45.19 -11.30 -16.75
N MET A 186 -45.24 -11.69 -15.47
CA MET A 186 -46.47 -12.13 -14.83
C MET A 186 -47.53 -11.01 -14.78
N GLY A 187 -47.13 -9.80 -14.38
CA GLY A 187 -48.02 -8.64 -14.36
C GLY A 187 -48.62 -8.34 -15.73
N GLN A 188 -47.81 -8.40 -16.79
CA GLN A 188 -48.30 -8.19 -18.16
C GLN A 188 -49.29 -9.26 -18.61
N ARG A 189 -49.04 -10.53 -18.27
CA ARG A 189 -49.99 -11.63 -18.57
C ARG A 189 -51.30 -11.49 -17.80
N LEU A 190 -51.25 -11.03 -16.54
CA LEU A 190 -52.44 -10.77 -15.75
C LEU A 190 -53.27 -9.64 -16.35
N LEU A 191 -52.65 -8.54 -16.78
CA LEU A 191 -53.36 -7.43 -17.43
C LEU A 191 -54.13 -7.88 -18.69
N VAL A 192 -53.52 -8.76 -19.50
CA VAL A 192 -54.19 -9.33 -20.69
C VAL A 192 -55.41 -10.16 -20.28
N LEU A 193 -55.25 -11.04 -19.28
CA LEU A 193 -56.33 -11.89 -18.81
C LEU A 193 -57.48 -11.09 -18.16
N GLU A 194 -57.16 -10.04 -17.43
CA GLU A 194 -58.16 -9.13 -16.83
C GLU A 194 -58.95 -8.38 -17.90
N GLY A 195 -58.29 -7.88 -18.96
CA GLY A 195 -58.95 -7.24 -20.10
C GLY A 195 -59.88 -8.19 -20.87
N ASP A 196 -59.44 -9.44 -21.08
CA ASP A 196 -60.25 -10.48 -21.71
C ASP A 196 -61.46 -10.89 -20.85
N GLN A 197 -61.35 -10.82 -19.51
CA GLN A 197 -62.48 -11.06 -18.62
C GLN A 197 -63.48 -9.90 -18.58
N GLN A 198 -62.99 -8.65 -18.61
CA GLN A 198 -63.86 -7.46 -18.63
C GLN A 198 -64.64 -7.35 -19.95
N SER A 199 -64.01 -7.63 -21.09
CA SER A 199 -64.70 -7.65 -22.40
C SER A 199 -65.79 -8.72 -22.48
N LYS A 200 -65.57 -9.90 -21.90
CA LYS A 200 -66.58 -10.97 -21.81
C LYS A 200 -67.74 -10.66 -20.87
N SER A 201 -67.54 -9.77 -19.89
CA SER A 201 -68.57 -9.39 -18.91
C SER A 201 -69.44 -8.22 -19.40
N GLN A 202 -69.09 -7.58 -20.52
CA GLN A 202 -69.83 -6.47 -21.13
C GLN A 202 -70.64 -6.86 -22.38
N MET A 203 -70.58 -8.13 -22.81
CA MET A 203 -71.48 -8.74 -23.80
C MET A 203 -72.58 -9.52 -23.09
#